data_AF-A0A7S1H5P6-F1
#
_entry.id   AF-A0A7S1H5P6-F1
#
_cell.length_a   1.000
_cell.length_b   1.000
_cell.length_c   1.000
_cell.angle_alpha   90.00
_cell.angle_beta   90.00
_cell.angle_gamma   90.00
#
_symmetry.space_group_name_H-M   'P 1'
#
loop_
_entity.id
_entity.type
_entity.pdbx_description
1 polymer ?
#
loop_
_entity_poly.entity_id
_entity_poly.type
_entity_poly.pdbx_seq_one_letter_code
_entity_poly.pdbx_strand_id
1 'polypeptide(L)'
;TKEGKAGQYLVIEPFLDRVPNPLPGLCRPDCIIENFMEKVPLDRFLSLKKDDLLFIDSSHIVGRERDPITKLDRVWRDVAIEFTELVPRLQPGVLVHVHDIPFPLPLWWKERYYLEQVILQ
;
A
#
# COMPACT_ATOMS: atom_id res chain seq x y z
N THR A 1 31.65 -3.63 5.02
CA THR A 1 30.56 -3.20 5.92
C THR A 1 29.33 -4.00 5.57
N LYS A 2 28.76 -4.79 6.49
CA LYS A 2 27.47 -5.43 6.22
C LYS A 2 26.38 -4.39 6.53
N GLU A 3 25.91 -3.71 5.49
CA GLU A 3 24.74 -2.85 5.57
C GLU A 3 23.47 -3.72 5.50
N GLY A 4 22.54 -3.49 6.43
CA GLY A 4 21.26 -4.21 6.52
C GLY A 4 20.96 -4.77 7.90
N LYS A 5 19.78 -4.43 8.45
CA LYS A 5 19.15 -5.15 9.57
C LYS A 5 18.19 -6.20 9.01
N ALA A 6 18.03 -7.33 9.69
CA ALA A 6 16.98 -8.28 9.36
C ALA A 6 15.61 -7.64 9.63
N GLY A 7 14.71 -7.67 8.65
CA GLY A 7 13.34 -7.16 8.73
C GLY A 7 12.34 -8.21 8.27
N GLN A 8 11.09 -8.04 8.69
CA GLN A 8 9.96 -8.81 8.15
C GLN A 8 9.24 -7.97 7.10
N TYR A 9 8.75 -8.62 6.06
CA TYR A 9 7.92 -8.01 5.04
C TYR A 9 6.52 -8.58 5.16
N LEU A 10 5.52 -7.76 4.86
CA LEU A 10 4.14 -8.18 4.65
C LEU A 10 3.73 -7.67 3.27
N VAL A 11 3.28 -8.58 2.40
CA VAL A 11 2.83 -8.27 1.05
C VAL A 11 1.32 -8.45 1.01
N ILE A 12 0.62 -7.44 0.51
CA ILE A 12 -0.83 -7.47 0.32
C ILE A 12 -1.06 -7.30 -1.17
N GLU A 13 -1.49 -8.38 -1.84
CA GLU A 13 -1.62 -8.43 -3.29
C GLU A 13 -2.95 -9.10 -3.66
N PRO A 14 -3.99 -8.36 -4.06
CA PRO A 14 -5.29 -8.94 -4.40
C PRO A 14 -5.30 -9.84 -5.64
N PHE A 15 -4.25 -9.82 -6.47
CA PHE A 15 -4.17 -10.52 -7.74
C PHE A 15 -2.88 -11.35 -7.88
N LEU A 16 -2.61 -12.25 -6.92
CA LEU A 16 -1.40 -13.09 -6.94
C LEU A 16 -1.31 -13.99 -8.18
N ASP A 17 -2.46 -14.37 -8.75
CA ASP A 17 -2.55 -15.12 -10.01
C ASP A 17 -1.84 -14.44 -11.19
N ARG A 18 -1.57 -13.13 -11.08
CA ARG A 18 -0.91 -12.31 -12.11
C ARG A 18 0.55 -12.04 -11.83
N VAL A 19 1.05 -12.43 -10.67
CA VAL A 19 2.46 -12.25 -10.30
C VAL A 19 3.22 -13.50 -10.73
N PRO A 20 3.93 -13.49 -11.88
CA PRO A 20 4.72 -14.64 -12.29
C PRO A 20 5.84 -14.84 -11.28
N ASN A 21 5.73 -15.92 -10.49
CA ASN A 21 6.64 -16.24 -9.39
C ASN A 21 6.60 -15.17 -8.28
N PRO A 22 5.66 -15.25 -7.31
CA PRO A 22 5.54 -14.26 -6.25
C PRO A 22 6.80 -14.24 -5.40
N LEU A 23 7.73 -13.37 -5.79
CA LEU A 23 8.91 -12.94 -5.06
C LEU A 23 9.80 -14.08 -4.53
N PRO A 24 10.46 -14.86 -5.40
CA PRO A 24 11.37 -15.92 -4.99
C PRO A 24 12.49 -15.36 -4.08
N GLY A 25 12.40 -15.67 -2.78
CA GLY A 25 13.39 -15.27 -1.78
C GLY A 25 13.14 -13.94 -1.07
N LEU A 26 12.10 -13.16 -1.42
CA LEU A 26 11.77 -11.90 -0.73
C LEU A 26 10.72 -12.09 0.37
N CYS A 27 9.78 -13.01 0.18
CA CYS A 27 8.72 -13.29 1.15
C CYS A 27 8.57 -14.81 1.36
N ARG A 28 8.38 -15.22 2.62
CA ARG A 28 7.87 -16.56 2.94
C ARG A 28 6.36 -16.64 2.58
N PRO A 29 5.80 -17.83 2.33
CA PRO A 29 4.38 -17.95 1.97
C PRO A 29 3.41 -17.34 3.00
N ASP A 30 3.79 -17.30 4.28
CA ASP A 30 3.00 -16.74 5.38
C ASP A 30 2.97 -15.21 5.44
N CYS A 31 3.83 -14.53 4.69
CA CYS A 31 3.86 -13.06 4.62
C CYS A 31 3.12 -12.47 3.42
N ILE A 32 2.42 -13.28 2.63
CA ILE A 32 1.60 -12.81 1.52
C ILE A 32 0.12 -12.92 1.91
N ILE A 33 -0.62 -11.83 1.76
CA ILE A 33 -2.08 -11.79 1.91
C ILE A 33 -2.69 -11.51 0.55
N GLU A 34 -3.40 -12.50 0.01
CA GLU A 34 -4.13 -12.34 -1.26
C GLU A 34 -5.47 -11.61 -1.04
N ASN A 35 -5.41 -10.31 -0.79
CA ASN A 35 -6.60 -9.51 -0.55
C ASN A 35 -6.37 -8.04 -0.87
N PHE A 36 -7.45 -7.28 -1.00
CA PHE A 36 -7.37 -5.83 -1.05
C PHE A 36 -6.99 -5.28 0.33
N MET A 37 -6.18 -4.23 0.36
CA MET A 37 -5.69 -3.67 1.62
C MET A 37 -6.83 -3.19 2.52
N GLU A 38 -7.92 -2.63 1.98
CA GLU A 38 -9.08 -2.22 2.78
C GLU A 38 -9.79 -3.38 3.51
N LYS A 39 -9.46 -4.64 3.17
CA LYS A 39 -9.99 -5.84 3.81
C LYS A 39 -9.01 -6.53 4.74
N VAL A 40 -7.76 -6.05 4.81
CA VAL A 40 -6.75 -6.62 5.71
C VAL A 40 -6.99 -6.11 7.14
N PRO A 41 -7.05 -7.00 8.15
CA PRO A 41 -7.23 -6.57 9.53
C PRO A 41 -6.12 -5.61 9.98
N LEU A 42 -6.50 -4.48 10.58
CA LEU A 42 -5.57 -3.44 11.04
C LEU A 42 -4.48 -4.00 11.97
N ASP A 43 -4.81 -4.99 12.80
CA ASP A 43 -3.89 -5.66 13.73
C ASP A 43 -2.62 -6.20 13.05
N ARG A 44 -2.69 -6.55 11.75
CA ARG A 44 -1.52 -6.96 10.97
C ARG A 44 -0.49 -5.84 10.88
N PHE A 45 -0.93 -4.61 10.67
CA PHE A 45 -0.06 -3.45 10.59
C PHE A 45 0.33 -2.89 11.97
N LEU A 46 -0.59 -2.94 12.94
CA LEU A 46 -0.32 -2.49 14.31
C LEU A 46 0.72 -3.36 15.05
N SER A 47 1.03 -4.53 14.50
CA SER A 47 2.10 -5.40 14.96
C SER A 47 3.51 -4.86 14.67
N LEU A 48 3.65 -3.91 13.72
CA LEU A 48 4.91 -3.26 13.39
C LEU A 48 5.44 -2.42 14.56
N LYS A 49 6.75 -2.47 14.76
CA LYS A 49 7.47 -1.84 15.87
C LYS A 49 8.47 -0.82 15.36
N LYS A 50 9.09 -0.11 16.32
CA LYS A 50 10.20 0.79 16.04
C LYS A 50 11.26 0.13 15.14
N ASP A 51 11.68 0.87 14.12
CA ASP A 51 12.64 0.51 13.07
C ASP A 51 12.13 -0.54 12.05
N ASP A 52 10.88 -1.01 12.15
CA ASP A 52 10.23 -1.78 11.08
C ASP A 52 9.81 -0.85 9.93
N LEU A 53 9.69 -1.40 8.72
CA LEU A 53 9.30 -0.67 7.51
C LEU A 53 7.91 -1.11 7.04
N LEU A 54 7.01 -0.15 6.93
CA LEU A 54 5.78 -0.27 6.14
C LEU A 54 6.03 0.29 4.74
N PHE A 55 6.00 -0.56 3.73
CA PHE A 55 6.07 -0.17 2.32
C PHE A 55 4.65 -0.21 1.71
N ILE A 56 4.23 0.89 1.09
CA ILE A 56 2.88 1.08 0.53
C ILE A 56 3.03 1.34 -0.98
N ASP A 57 2.47 0.45 -1.78
CA ASP A 57 2.36 0.53 -3.24
C ASP A 57 0.94 0.04 -3.58
N SER A 58 -0.02 0.96 -3.49
CA SER A 58 -1.46 0.66 -3.55
C SER A 58 -2.03 1.10 -4.90
N SER A 59 -3.36 1.18 -5.03
CA SER A 59 -3.96 1.61 -6.30
C SER A 59 -3.72 3.08 -6.61
N HIS A 60 -3.39 3.87 -5.58
CA HIS A 60 -3.23 5.32 -5.62
C HIS A 60 -4.50 6.10 -6.03
N ILE A 61 -5.66 5.43 -6.06
CA ILE A 61 -6.91 5.99 -6.57
C ILE A 61 -7.85 6.30 -5.41
N VAL A 62 -8.42 7.50 -5.37
CA VAL A 62 -9.54 7.82 -4.47
C VAL A 62 -10.83 8.00 -5.23
N GLY A 63 -11.83 7.19 -4.89
CA GLY A 63 -13.18 7.34 -5.43
C GLY A 63 -13.56 6.21 -6.38
N ARG A 64 -14.44 6.51 -7.34
CA ARG A 64 -15.05 5.48 -8.19
C ARG A 64 -14.31 5.38 -9.51
N GLU A 65 -13.75 4.21 -9.80
CA GLU A 65 -13.19 3.92 -11.10
C GLU A 65 -13.69 2.55 -11.59
N ARG A 66 -13.82 2.41 -12.92
CA ARG A 66 -14.03 1.10 -13.51
C ARG A 66 -12.75 0.29 -13.36
N ASP A 67 -12.85 -0.79 -12.60
CA ASP A 67 -11.79 -1.77 -12.44
C ASP A 67 -11.30 -2.23 -13.83
N PRO A 68 -10.03 -1.98 -14.17
CA PRO A 68 -9.50 -2.27 -15.51
C PRO A 68 -9.51 -3.77 -15.82
N ILE A 69 -9.64 -4.60 -14.78
CA ILE A 69 -9.61 -6.05 -14.82
C ILE A 69 -11.03 -6.61 -14.88
N THR A 70 -11.83 -6.36 -13.84
CA THR A 70 -13.17 -6.95 -13.71
C THR A 70 -14.21 -6.22 -14.54
N LYS A 71 -13.87 -5.01 -15.03
CA LYS A 71 -14.77 -4.08 -15.75
C LYS A 71 -15.98 -3.63 -14.93
N LEU A 72 -16.00 -3.93 -13.63
CA LEU A 72 -16.98 -3.45 -12.69
C LEU A 72 -16.56 -2.10 -12.12
N ASP A 73 -17.53 -1.26 -11.80
CA ASP A 73 -17.21 -0.05 -11.05
C ASP A 73 -16.85 -0.42 -9.61
N ARG A 74 -15.70 0.05 -9.15
CA ARG A 74 -15.24 -0.08 -7.77
C ARG A 74 -15.05 1.27 -7.14
N VAL A 75 -15.20 1.31 -5.83
CA VAL A 75 -14.85 2.47 -5.01
C VAL A 75 -13.52 2.15 -4.33
N TRP A 76 -12.46 2.84 -4.72
CA TRP A 76 -11.14 2.75 -4.15
C TRP A 76 -11.04 3.70 -2.94
N ARG A 77 -10.51 3.17 -1.84
CA ARG A 77 -10.45 3.84 -0.54
C ARG A 77 -9.10 3.63 0.17
N ASP A 78 -8.17 2.94 -0.47
CA ASP A 78 -6.87 2.58 0.08
C ASP A 78 -6.10 3.82 0.55
N VAL A 79 -5.93 4.85 -0.29
CA VAL A 79 -5.22 6.09 0.07
C VAL A 79 -5.87 6.77 1.29
N ALA A 80 -7.20 6.84 1.32
CA ALA A 80 -7.90 7.43 2.46
C ALA A 80 -7.65 6.63 3.74
N ILE A 81 -7.72 5.30 3.68
CA ILE A 81 -7.45 4.40 4.80
C ILE A 81 -5.99 4.52 5.24
N GLU A 82 -5.03 4.54 4.31
CA GLU A 82 -3.60 4.68 4.58
C GLU A 82 -3.31 5.88 5.46
N PHE A 83 -3.70 7.07 4.99
CA PHE A 83 -3.29 8.32 5.63
C PHE A 83 -4.18 8.71 6.81
N THR A 84 -5.46 8.35 6.82
CA THR A 84 -6.39 8.78 7.88
C THR A 84 -6.65 7.71 8.95
N GLU A 85 -6.43 6.44 8.62
CA GLU A 85 -6.77 5.33 9.51
C GLU A 85 -5.54 4.49 9.91
N LEU A 86 -4.66 4.18 8.97
CA LEU A 86 -3.55 3.25 9.19
C LEU A 86 -2.32 3.97 9.78
N VAL A 87 -1.72 4.89 9.03
CA VAL A 87 -0.48 5.59 9.41
C VAL A 87 -0.57 6.25 10.78
N PRO A 88 -1.64 6.97 11.15
CA PRO A 88 -1.75 7.60 12.47
C PRO A 88 -1.78 6.62 13.66
N ARG A 89 -2.07 5.33 13.41
CA ARG A 89 -2.19 4.29 14.45
C ARG A 89 -0.92 3.44 14.59
N LEU A 90 0.06 3.60 13.70
CA LEU A 90 1.32 2.86 13.76
C LEU A 90 2.12 3.23 15.01
N GLN A 91 2.95 2.28 15.48
CA GLN A 91 3.81 2.52 16.63
C GLN A 91 4.87 3.60 16.30
N PRO A 92 5.21 4.48 17.26
CA PRO A 92 6.27 5.46 17.05
C PRO A 92 7.60 4.80 16.63
N GLY A 93 8.21 5.33 15.58
CA GLY A 93 9.47 4.84 15.03
C GLY A 93 9.35 3.77 13.95
N VAL A 94 8.13 3.37 13.56
CA VAL A 94 7.90 2.66 12.29
C VAL A 94 8.24 3.59 11.14
N LEU A 95 9.02 3.11 10.16
CA LEU A 95 9.32 3.83 8.93
C LEU A 95 8.20 3.55 7.92
N VAL A 96 7.65 4.59 7.31
CA VAL A 96 6.62 4.45 6.26
C VAL A 96 7.21 4.93 4.95
N HIS A 97 7.22 4.07 3.95
CA HIS A 97 7.62 4.37 2.57
C HIS A 97 6.39 4.21 1.69
N VAL A 98 5.94 5.29 1.06
CA VAL A 98 4.86 5.25 0.07
C VAL A 98 5.49 5.42 -1.30
N HIS A 99 5.30 4.43 -2.16
CA HIS A 99 5.82 4.42 -3.52
C HIS A 99 4.88 5.21 -4.45
N ASP A 100 5.35 5.48 -5.68
CA ASP A 100 4.58 6.10 -6.76
C ASP A 100 3.81 7.37 -6.37
N ILE A 101 4.26 8.10 -5.34
CA ILE A 101 3.80 9.46 -5.08
C ILE A 101 4.23 10.28 -6.29
N PRO A 102 3.30 10.74 -7.14
CA PRO A 102 3.69 11.49 -8.30
C PRO A 102 4.39 12.78 -7.85
N PHE A 103 5.27 13.35 -8.67
CA PHE A 103 5.71 14.75 -8.54
C PHE A 103 4.55 15.65 -9.01
N PRO A 104 4.37 16.92 -8.56
CA PRO A 104 3.17 17.74 -8.83
C PRO A 104 2.60 17.51 -10.22
N LEU A 105 1.44 16.85 -10.24
CA LEU A 105 0.87 16.36 -11.48
C LEU A 105 0.41 17.54 -12.32
N PRO A 106 0.64 17.50 -13.65
CA PRO A 106 0.11 18.54 -14.51
C PRO A 106 -1.42 18.53 -14.43
N LEU A 107 -2.04 19.72 -14.51
CA LEU A 107 -3.45 19.96 -14.16
C LEU A 107 -4.45 19.02 -14.85
N TRP A 108 -4.11 18.44 -15.99
CA TRP A 108 -4.93 17.49 -16.75
C TRP A 108 -4.98 16.07 -16.16
N TRP A 109 -4.21 15.76 -15.11
CA TRP A 109 -4.33 14.52 -14.33
C TRP A 109 -5.29 14.65 -13.14
N LYS A 110 -5.80 15.85 -12.85
CA LYS A 110 -6.71 16.09 -11.72
C LYS A 110 -7.97 15.22 -11.78
N GLU A 111 -8.43 14.88 -12.97
CA GLU A 111 -9.61 14.04 -13.19
C GLU A 111 -9.39 12.56 -12.82
N ARG A 112 -8.14 12.15 -12.55
CA ARG A 112 -7.80 10.77 -12.16
C ARG A 112 -7.83 10.56 -10.64
N TYR A 113 -8.06 11.61 -9.85
CA TYR A 113 -8.23 11.53 -8.39
C TYR A 113 -7.06 10.87 -7.62
N TYR A 114 -5.82 11.02 -8.12
CA TYR A 114 -4.61 10.69 -7.35
C TYR A 114 -4.46 11.66 -6.17
N LEU A 115 -4.56 11.15 -4.95
CA LEU A 115 -4.88 11.98 -3.76
C LEU A 115 -3.75 12.07 -2.73
N GLU A 116 -2.68 11.27 -2.85
CA GLU A 116 -1.56 11.31 -1.90
C GLU A 116 -0.98 12.72 -1.78
N GLN A 117 -0.88 13.43 -2.90
CA GLN A 117 -0.42 14.82 -2.94
C GLN A 117 -1.36 15.81 -2.25
N VAL A 118 -2.66 15.54 -2.20
CA VAL A 118 -3.66 16.46 -1.63
C VAL A 118 -3.78 16.28 -0.12
N ILE A 119 -3.57 15.06 0.39
CA ILE A 119 -3.60 14.77 1.83
C ILE A 119 -2.27 15.15 2.52
N LEU A 120 -1.15 15.12 1.80
CA LEU A 120 0.19 15.41 2.36
C LEU A 120 0.59 16.91 2.34
N GLN A 121 -0.27 17.80 1.86
CA GLN A 121 -0.06 19.27 1.89
C GLN A 121 -0.69 19.91 3.13
#